data_AF-A0A7S2UCT5-F1
#
_entry.id   AF-A0A7S2UCT5-F1
#
_cell.length_a   1.000
_cell.length_b   1.000
_cell.length_c   1.000
_cell.angle_alpha   90.00
_cell.angle_beta   90.00
_cell.angle_gamma   90.00
#
_symmetry.space_group_name_H-M   'P 1'
#
loop_
_entity.id
_entity.type
_entity.pdbx_description
1 polymer ?
#
loop_
_entity_poly.entity_id
_entity_poly.type
_entity_poly.pdbx_seq_one_letter_code
_entity_poly.pdbx_strand_id
1 'polypeptide(L)'
;KLESIGFEFKRQRTRTYSSWNRHFQELVDFKKINGHANVPTHSGRLGAWVSNQRTQYSYLQAGKYSQLTIDRYKKLESIGFKFKCFLTWDQRLQELVDFKKIHGHANVPRGSEPLGGWVSEQRRVFRLLEEGKRSSLTNDKREKLESIGFEFKRRPSLTSTHWDQRFQEVVDFKKMHGHANVPRGSEPLG
;
A
#
# COMPACT_ATOMS: atom_id res chain seq x y z
N LYS A 1 -25.92 23.81 -30.89
CA LYS A 1 -25.35 25.04 -30.28
C LYS A 1 -24.34 24.57 -29.23
N LEU A 2 -23.03 24.58 -29.42
CA LEU A 2 -22.16 25.47 -30.20
C LEU A 2 -21.07 24.64 -30.90
N GLU A 3 -21.21 24.49 -32.22
CA GLU A 3 -20.07 24.37 -33.11
C GLU A 3 -19.61 25.80 -33.40
N SER A 4 -18.51 26.23 -32.80
CA SER A 4 -17.79 27.46 -33.16
C SER A 4 -16.52 27.52 -32.34
N ILE A 5 -15.41 27.17 -32.98
CA ILE A 5 -14.13 27.90 -33.03
C ILE A 5 -13.21 26.97 -33.84
N GLY A 6 -12.97 27.36 -35.09
CA GLY A 6 -12.00 26.69 -35.94
C GLY A 6 -10.62 26.73 -35.31
N PHE A 7 -10.02 25.56 -35.12
CA PHE A 7 -8.59 25.45 -34.86
C PHE A 7 -8.03 24.29 -35.69
N GLU A 8 -7.50 24.67 -36.84
CA GLU A 8 -6.83 23.80 -37.80
C GLU A 8 -5.46 23.39 -37.23
N PHE A 9 -5.41 22.36 -36.38
CA PHE A 9 -4.14 21.81 -35.90
C PHE A 9 -3.49 20.95 -36.99
N LYS A 10 -2.77 21.60 -37.91
CA LYS A 10 -1.85 20.91 -38.81
C LYS A 10 -0.73 20.25 -37.99
N ARG A 11 -0.59 18.95 -38.25
CA ARG A 11 0.35 17.98 -37.69
C ARG A 11 1.80 18.51 -37.69
N GLN A 12 2.46 18.40 -36.55
CA GLN A 12 3.82 17.87 -36.51
C GLN A 12 3.85 16.62 -35.61
N ARG A 13 3.83 15.47 -36.28
CA ARG A 13 4.13 14.16 -35.71
C ARG A 13 5.65 14.01 -35.68
N THR A 14 6.25 14.09 -34.50
CA THR A 14 7.52 13.40 -34.20
C THR A 14 7.34 12.57 -32.93
N ARG A 15 6.75 11.41 -33.16
CA ARG A 15 6.98 10.09 -32.56
C ARG A 15 8.03 10.01 -31.43
N THR A 16 7.70 10.53 -30.26
CA THR A 16 8.14 9.96 -28.98
C THR A 16 6.95 9.19 -28.42
N TYR A 17 7.13 7.90 -28.11
CA TYR A 17 6.19 7.23 -27.22
C TYR A 17 6.27 7.98 -25.89
N SER A 18 5.35 8.91 -25.65
CA SER A 18 5.30 9.63 -24.38
C SER A 18 5.32 8.61 -23.24
N SER A 19 6.05 8.89 -22.16
CA SER A 19 6.16 7.98 -21.00
C SER A 19 4.78 7.50 -20.52
N TRP A 20 3.75 8.34 -20.68
CA TRP A 20 2.36 8.03 -20.41
C TRP A 20 1.82 6.85 -21.23
N ASN A 21 2.05 6.81 -22.55
CA ASN A 21 1.56 5.72 -23.39
C ASN A 21 2.22 4.38 -23.03
N ARG A 22 3.49 4.41 -22.61
CA ARG A 22 4.19 3.20 -22.13
C ARG A 22 3.54 2.67 -20.85
N HIS A 23 3.33 3.53 -19.84
CA HIS A 23 2.66 3.11 -18.61
C HIS A 23 1.20 2.70 -18.80
N PHE A 24 0.50 3.33 -19.75
CA PHE A 24 -0.84 2.88 -20.14
C PHE A 24 -0.80 1.45 -20.70
N GLN A 25 0.18 1.12 -21.54
CA GLN A 25 0.34 -0.25 -22.05
C GLN A 25 0.68 -1.25 -20.92
N GLU A 26 1.58 -0.87 -20.00
CA GLU A 26 1.88 -1.68 -18.80
C GLU A 26 0.61 -1.95 -17.96
N LEU A 27 -0.28 -0.95 -17.82
CA LEU A 27 -1.56 -1.11 -17.13
C LEU A 27 -2.52 -2.06 -17.86
N VAL A 28 -2.54 -2.00 -19.19
CA VAL A 28 -3.33 -2.94 -20.02
C VAL A 28 -2.86 -4.37 -19.80
N ASP A 29 -1.54 -4.60 -19.79
CA ASP A 29 -0.97 -5.93 -19.59
C ASP A 29 -1.18 -6.42 -18.16
N PHE A 30 -1.06 -5.54 -17.16
CA PHE A 30 -1.45 -5.84 -15.78
C PHE A 30 -2.92 -6.29 -15.69
N LYS A 31 -3.84 -5.59 -16.36
CA LYS A 31 -5.27 -5.95 -16.37
C LYS A 31 -5.51 -7.32 -16.99
N LYS A 32 -4.80 -7.68 -18.07
CA LYS A 32 -4.95 -9.00 -18.70
C LYS A 32 -4.60 -10.14 -17.73
N ILE A 33 -3.57 -9.94 -16.91
CA ILE A 33 -3.10 -10.94 -15.94
C ILE A 33 -4.00 -10.98 -14.70
N ASN A 34 -4.42 -9.83 -14.18
CA ASN A 34 -5.10 -9.72 -12.89
C ASN A 34 -6.63 -9.60 -12.99
N GLY A 35 -7.18 -9.50 -14.20
CA GLY A 35 -8.60 -9.22 -14.45
C GLY A 35 -9.06 -7.79 -14.12
N HIS A 36 -8.20 -6.96 -13.52
CA HIS A 36 -8.53 -5.59 -13.12
C HIS A 36 -7.37 -4.60 -13.30
N ALA A 37 -7.68 -3.31 -13.44
CA ALA A 37 -6.71 -2.23 -13.55
C ALA A 37 -6.35 -1.57 -12.20
N ASN A 38 -6.67 -2.23 -11.07
CA ASN A 38 -6.35 -1.74 -9.73
C ASN A 38 -4.94 -2.19 -9.34
N VAL A 39 -3.94 -1.40 -9.73
CA VAL A 39 -2.53 -1.67 -9.38
C VAL A 39 -2.25 -1.15 -7.96
N PRO A 40 -1.73 -1.98 -7.04
CA PRO A 40 -1.28 -1.53 -5.72
C PRO A 40 -0.21 -0.45 -5.80
N THR A 41 -0.24 0.54 -4.91
CA THR A 41 0.69 1.69 -4.97
C THR A 41 2.17 1.32 -4.82
N HIS A 42 2.48 0.23 -4.12
CA HIS A 42 3.84 -0.28 -3.91
C HIS A 42 4.33 -1.19 -5.07
N SER A 43 3.55 -1.38 -6.13
CA SER A 43 3.95 -2.16 -7.33
C SER A 43 4.92 -1.39 -8.23
N GLY A 44 5.91 -0.73 -7.63
CA GLY A 44 6.94 0.05 -8.31
C GLY A 44 6.39 1.21 -9.14
N ARG A 45 6.99 1.43 -10.31
CA ARG A 45 6.71 2.59 -11.19
C ARG A 45 5.27 2.62 -11.68
N LEU A 46 4.69 1.46 -12.00
CA LEU A 46 3.31 1.38 -12.48
C LEU A 46 2.31 1.74 -11.37
N GLY A 47 2.53 1.25 -10.14
CA GLY A 47 1.72 1.60 -8.97
C GLY A 47 1.72 3.11 -8.67
N ALA A 48 2.91 3.73 -8.69
CA ALA A 48 3.06 5.17 -8.54
C ALA A 48 2.35 5.95 -9.68
N TRP A 49 2.49 5.49 -10.93
CA TRP A 49 1.85 6.11 -12.07
C TRP A 49 0.32 6.03 -12.02
N VAL A 50 -0.25 4.88 -11.63
CA VAL A 50 -1.69 4.68 -11.42
C VAL A 50 -2.21 5.60 -10.31
N SER A 51 -1.47 5.69 -9.19
CA SER A 51 -1.80 6.62 -8.11
C SER A 51 -1.85 8.06 -8.60
N ASN A 52 -0.85 8.48 -9.38
CA ASN A 52 -0.85 9.80 -9.99
C ASN A 52 -2.06 10.03 -10.91
N GLN A 53 -2.51 9.05 -11.71
CA GLN A 53 -3.71 9.22 -12.55
C GLN A 53 -4.96 9.52 -11.71
N ARG A 54 -5.10 8.88 -10.54
CA ARG A 54 -6.20 9.15 -9.60
C ARG A 54 -6.09 10.55 -8.99
N THR A 55 -4.88 10.99 -8.63
CA THR A 55 -4.63 12.37 -8.16
C THR A 55 -4.97 13.42 -9.23
N GLN A 56 -4.51 13.22 -10.47
CA GLN A 56 -4.81 14.12 -11.58
C GLN A 56 -6.31 14.20 -11.86
N TYR A 57 -7.04 13.08 -11.74
CA TYR A 57 -8.50 13.09 -11.81
C TYR A 57 -9.12 13.89 -10.66
N SER A 58 -8.64 13.74 -9.42
CA SER A 58 -9.13 14.56 -8.30
C SER A 58 -8.92 16.05 -8.53
N TYR A 59 -7.80 16.46 -9.13
CA TYR A 59 -7.56 17.86 -9.49
C TYR A 59 -8.54 18.35 -10.55
N LEU A 60 -8.75 17.57 -11.61
CA LEU A 60 -9.73 17.87 -12.66
C LEU A 60 -11.13 18.07 -12.07
N GLN A 61 -11.55 17.20 -11.14
CA GLN A 61 -12.85 17.29 -10.46
C GLN A 61 -12.97 18.51 -9.54
N ALA A 62 -11.86 18.98 -8.97
CA ALA A 62 -11.81 20.16 -8.12
C ALA A 62 -11.64 21.48 -8.91
N GLY A 63 -11.70 21.43 -10.25
CA GLY A 63 -11.45 22.60 -11.12
C GLY A 63 -10.00 23.07 -11.11
N LYS A 64 -9.07 22.26 -10.60
CA LYS A 64 -7.63 22.56 -10.57
C LYS A 64 -6.97 22.10 -11.87
N TYR A 65 -5.84 22.72 -12.19
CA TYR A 65 -5.01 22.27 -13.31
C TYR A 65 -4.66 20.78 -13.18
N SER A 66 -4.85 20.04 -14.27
CA SER A 66 -4.62 18.60 -14.34
C SER A 66 -3.93 18.23 -15.65
N GLN A 67 -2.97 17.31 -15.56
CA GLN A 67 -2.31 16.71 -16.72
C GLN A 67 -3.13 15.57 -17.35
N LEU A 68 -4.31 15.28 -16.79
CA LEU A 68 -5.25 14.30 -17.33
C LEU A 68 -6.07 14.95 -18.45
N THR A 69 -5.57 14.86 -19.68
CA THR A 69 -6.30 15.32 -20.88
C THR A 69 -7.52 14.45 -21.15
N ILE A 70 -8.45 14.97 -21.96
CA ILE A 70 -9.67 14.24 -22.40
C ILE A 70 -9.29 12.90 -23.05
N ASP A 71 -8.26 12.88 -23.90
CA ASP A 71 -7.81 11.65 -24.56
C ASP A 71 -7.25 10.61 -23.57
N ARG A 72 -6.49 11.07 -22.57
CA ARG A 72 -5.95 10.20 -21.51
C ARG A 72 -7.06 9.64 -20.64
N TYR A 73 -8.04 10.48 -20.30
CA TYR A 73 -9.25 10.07 -19.59
C TYR A 73 -9.99 8.98 -20.36
N LYS A 74 -10.32 9.21 -21.64
CA LYS A 74 -11.02 8.24 -22.49
C LYS A 74 -10.27 6.92 -22.64
N LYS A 75 -8.94 6.96 -22.77
CA LYS A 75 -8.11 5.74 -22.81
C LYS A 75 -8.21 4.93 -21.52
N LEU A 76 -8.08 5.58 -20.35
CA LEU A 76 -8.21 4.91 -19.06
C LEU A 76 -9.64 4.37 -18.86
N GLU A 77 -10.65 5.16 -19.21
CA GLU A 77 -12.06 4.74 -19.16
C GLU A 77 -12.34 3.52 -20.04
N SER A 78 -11.76 3.46 -21.25
CA SER A 78 -11.94 2.34 -22.20
C SER A 78 -11.47 0.98 -21.66
N ILE A 79 -10.54 0.98 -20.70
CA ILE A 79 -10.05 -0.23 -20.04
C ILE A 79 -10.75 -0.48 -18.70
N GLY A 80 -11.81 0.27 -18.38
CA GLY A 80 -12.54 0.15 -17.11
C GLY A 80 -11.74 0.65 -15.90
N PHE A 81 -10.81 1.59 -16.10
CA PHE A 81 -10.03 2.14 -15.00
C PHE A 81 -10.91 2.95 -14.04
N LYS A 82 -10.93 2.54 -12.76
CA LYS A 82 -11.67 3.25 -11.72
C LYS A 82 -10.81 4.37 -11.14
N PHE A 83 -11.12 5.62 -11.49
CA PHE A 83 -10.45 6.81 -10.95
C PHE A 83 -10.75 7.04 -9.47
N LYS A 84 -12.00 6.82 -9.08
CA LYS A 84 -12.41 6.72 -7.66
C LYS A 84 -12.46 5.24 -7.31
N CYS A 85 -11.47 4.76 -6.59
CA CYS A 85 -11.37 3.36 -6.20
C CYS A 85 -11.54 3.26 -4.68
N PHE A 86 -12.73 2.84 -4.24
CA PHE A 86 -12.94 2.37 -2.89
C PHE A 86 -12.55 0.90 -2.87
N LEU A 87 -11.32 0.60 -2.45
CA LEU A 87 -10.95 -0.79 -2.22
C LEU A 87 -11.73 -1.33 -1.02
N THR A 88 -12.20 -2.56 -1.15
CA THR A 88 -12.76 -3.31 -0.03
C THR A 88 -11.67 -3.60 1.00
N TRP A 89 -12.08 -4.03 2.20
CA TRP A 89 -11.14 -4.42 3.25
C TRP A 89 -10.22 -5.56 2.77
N ASP A 90 -10.77 -6.59 2.11
CA ASP A 90 -9.97 -7.72 1.60
C ASP A 90 -8.99 -7.30 0.50
N GLN A 91 -9.37 -6.34 -0.35
CA GLN A 91 -8.45 -5.78 -1.35
C GLN A 91 -7.28 -5.02 -0.71
N ARG A 92 -7.53 -4.29 0.40
CA ARG A 92 -6.46 -3.63 1.17
C ARG A 92 -5.58 -4.63 1.92
N LEU A 93 -6.17 -5.71 2.43
CA LEU A 93 -5.39 -6.82 2.98
C LEU A 93 -4.48 -7.43 1.91
N GLN A 94 -4.98 -7.63 0.69
CA GLN A 94 -4.17 -8.13 -0.41
C GLN A 94 -3.00 -7.19 -0.74
N GLU A 95 -3.24 -5.87 -0.77
CA GLU A 95 -2.14 -4.89 -0.89
C GLU A 95 -1.11 -5.02 0.24
N LEU A 96 -1.54 -5.28 1.48
CA LEU A 96 -0.61 -5.50 2.59
C LEU A 96 0.19 -6.80 2.44
N VAL A 97 -0.42 -7.87 1.92
CA VAL A 97 0.25 -9.13 1.59
C VAL A 97 1.32 -8.90 0.54
N ASP A 98 1.02 -8.17 -0.53
CA ASP A 98 1.96 -7.89 -1.60
C ASP A 98 3.09 -6.96 -1.14
N PHE A 99 2.77 -5.97 -0.29
CA PHE A 99 3.78 -5.18 0.40
C PHE A 99 4.73 -6.06 1.23
N LYS A 100 4.19 -7.00 2.00
CA LYS A 100 5.01 -7.94 2.80
C LYS A 100 5.90 -8.81 1.93
N LYS A 101 5.42 -9.30 0.78
CA LYS A 101 6.24 -10.10 -0.16
C LYS A 101 7.47 -9.32 -0.64
N ILE A 102 7.32 -8.01 -0.88
CA ILE A 102 8.40 -7.16 -1.39
C ILE A 102 9.35 -6.72 -0.26
N HIS A 103 8.81 -6.35 0.90
CA HIS A 103 9.57 -5.73 1.99
C HIS A 103 9.96 -6.69 3.13
N GLY A 104 9.45 -7.93 3.11
CA GLY A 104 9.65 -8.92 4.16
C GLY A 104 8.81 -8.69 5.43
N HIS A 105 8.09 -7.58 5.53
CA HIS A 105 7.30 -7.22 6.72
C HIS A 105 6.01 -6.46 6.37
N ALA A 106 5.02 -6.48 7.26
CA ALA A 106 3.77 -5.74 7.12
C ALA A 106 3.81 -4.32 7.76
N ASN A 107 4.99 -3.83 8.13
CA ASN A 107 5.20 -2.50 8.71
C ASN A 107 5.22 -1.41 7.64
N VAL A 108 4.04 -1.01 7.19
CA VAL A 108 3.87 0.06 6.19
C VAL A 108 4.10 1.44 6.83
N PRO A 109 4.98 2.29 6.26
CA PRO A 109 5.15 3.67 6.71
C PRO A 109 3.87 4.48 6.57
N ARG A 110 3.59 5.38 7.52
CA ARG A 110 2.36 6.20 7.52
C ARG A 110 2.19 7.02 6.24
N GLY A 111 3.29 7.54 5.68
CA GLY A 111 3.27 8.34 4.44
C GLY A 111 3.03 7.53 3.16
N SER A 112 3.00 6.20 3.23
CA SER A 112 2.77 5.33 2.07
C SER A 112 1.26 5.19 1.78
N GLU A 113 0.62 6.32 1.48
CA GLU A 113 -0.81 6.37 1.18
C GLU A 113 -1.15 5.62 -0.12
N PRO A 114 -2.32 4.96 -0.20
CA PRO A 114 -3.39 4.88 0.82
C PRO A 114 -3.19 3.76 1.87
N LEU A 115 -2.18 2.90 1.68
CA LEU A 115 -2.00 1.69 2.49
C LEU A 115 -1.52 2.01 3.92
N GLY A 116 -0.68 3.03 4.08
CA GLY A 116 -0.19 3.51 5.37
C GLY A 116 -1.30 4.04 6.28
N GLY A 117 -2.23 4.82 5.72
CA GLY A 117 -3.44 5.25 6.41
C GLY A 117 -4.32 4.05 6.81
N TRP A 118 -4.53 3.10 5.91
CA TRP A 118 -5.33 1.90 6.19
C TRP A 118 -4.72 1.01 7.30
N VAL A 119 -3.41 0.80 7.30
CA VAL A 119 -2.67 0.08 8.36
C VAL A 119 -2.78 0.79 9.70
N SER A 120 -2.67 2.13 9.70
CA SER A 120 -2.82 2.94 10.91
C SER A 120 -4.23 2.80 11.48
N GLU A 121 -5.24 2.76 10.62
CA GLU A 121 -6.62 2.51 11.00
C GLU A 121 -6.81 1.11 11.60
N GLN A 122 -6.20 0.06 11.03
CA GLN A 122 -6.29 -1.31 11.60
C GLN A 122 -5.75 -1.36 13.03
N ARG A 123 -4.62 -0.69 13.29
CA ARG A 123 -4.04 -0.58 14.64
C ARG A 123 -4.94 0.22 15.59
N ARG A 124 -5.62 1.26 15.10
CA ARG A 124 -6.56 2.08 15.89
C ARG A 124 -7.80 1.28 16.29
N VAL A 125 -8.44 0.58 15.35
CA VAL A 125 -9.64 -0.22 15.64
C VAL A 125 -9.33 -1.42 16.54
N PHE A 126 -8.13 -2.00 16.43
CA PHE A 126 -7.66 -3.00 17.38
C PHE A 126 -7.54 -2.44 18.81
N ARG A 127 -6.95 -1.24 18.97
CA ARG A 127 -6.86 -0.60 20.29
C ARG A 127 -8.24 -0.33 20.90
N LEU A 128 -9.20 0.13 20.10
CA LEU A 128 -10.57 0.31 20.56
C LEU A 128 -11.20 -1.01 21.04
N LEU A 129 -10.94 -2.12 20.34
CA LEU A 129 -11.40 -3.43 20.74
C LEU A 129 -10.83 -3.84 22.10
N GLU A 130 -9.53 -3.66 22.32
CA GLU A 130 -8.85 -3.96 23.61
C GLU A 130 -9.36 -3.09 24.76
N GLU A 131 -9.73 -1.84 24.48
CA GLU A 131 -10.31 -0.90 25.45
C GLU A 131 -11.81 -1.19 25.74
N GLY A 132 -12.40 -2.25 25.16
CA GLY A 132 -13.82 -2.57 25.29
C GLY A 132 -14.75 -1.58 24.60
N LYS A 133 -14.21 -0.72 23.71
CA LYS A 133 -14.97 0.27 22.96
C LYS A 133 -15.49 -0.33 21.66
N ARG A 134 -16.47 0.35 21.07
CA ARG A 134 -17.03 -0.02 19.76
C ARG A 134 -15.92 -0.02 18.70
N SER A 135 -15.67 -1.20 18.12
CA SER A 135 -14.68 -1.41 17.07
C SER A 135 -15.34 -2.03 15.83
N SER A 136 -14.81 -1.72 14.65
CA SER A 136 -15.20 -2.34 13.37
C SER A 136 -14.32 -3.55 13.00
N LEU A 137 -13.36 -3.90 13.86
CA LEU A 137 -12.51 -5.07 13.71
C LEU A 137 -13.26 -6.31 14.18
N THR A 138 -13.75 -7.09 13.22
CA THR A 138 -14.35 -8.41 13.48
C THR A 138 -13.26 -9.46 13.74
N ASN A 139 -13.63 -10.57 14.37
CA ASN A 139 -12.71 -11.70 14.58
C ASN A 139 -12.10 -12.21 13.26
N ASP A 140 -12.91 -12.37 12.21
CA ASP A 140 -12.43 -12.74 10.87
C ASP A 140 -11.34 -11.79 10.33
N LYS A 141 -11.55 -10.47 10.46
CA LYS A 141 -10.56 -9.48 10.00
C LYS A 141 -9.28 -9.52 10.84
N ARG A 142 -9.42 -9.78 12.14
CA ARG A 142 -8.28 -9.94 13.05
C ARG A 142 -7.46 -11.16 12.67
N GLU A 143 -8.09 -12.33 12.53
CA GLU A 143 -7.44 -13.58 12.16
C GLU A 143 -6.73 -13.47 10.80
N LYS A 144 -7.36 -12.84 9.82
CA LYS A 144 -6.75 -12.57 8.51
C LYS A 144 -5.49 -11.68 8.60
N LEU A 145 -5.47 -10.70 9.50
CA LEU A 145 -4.27 -9.87 9.73
C LEU A 145 -3.20 -10.63 10.51
N GLU A 146 -3.57 -11.39 11.53
CA GLU A 146 -2.65 -12.21 12.32
C GLU A 146 -2.00 -13.31 11.48
N SER A 147 -2.74 -13.95 10.57
CA SER A 147 -2.23 -15.01 9.68
C SER A 147 -1.13 -14.51 8.73
N ILE A 148 -1.11 -13.22 8.40
CA ILE A 148 -0.04 -12.60 7.61
C ILE A 148 1.08 -12.03 8.48
N GLY A 149 1.07 -12.29 9.80
CA GLY A 149 2.06 -11.80 10.75
C GLY A 149 1.99 -10.29 10.99
N PHE A 150 0.80 -9.68 10.88
CA PHE A 150 0.61 -8.27 11.14
C PHE A 150 0.69 -7.96 12.64
N GLU A 151 1.67 -7.15 13.04
CA GLU A 151 1.79 -6.68 14.42
C GLU A 151 0.87 -5.46 14.66
N PHE A 152 -0.22 -5.68 15.41
CA PHE A 152 -1.15 -4.63 15.82
C PHE A 152 -0.55 -3.65 16.84
N LYS A 153 0.19 -4.19 17.81
CA LYS A 153 0.94 -3.41 18.80
C LYS A 153 2.34 -3.19 18.25
N ARG A 154 2.80 -1.94 18.16
CA ARG A 154 4.24 -1.69 18.01
C ARG A 154 4.89 -2.27 19.25
N ARG A 155 5.89 -3.14 19.08
CA ARG A 155 6.73 -3.56 20.22
C ARG A 155 7.15 -2.30 20.98
N PRO A 156 7.10 -2.32 22.32
CA PRO A 156 7.66 -1.22 23.10
C PRO A 156 9.05 -0.92 22.52
N SER A 157 9.34 0.37 22.30
CA SER A 157 10.74 0.78 22.17
C SER A 157 11.46 0.09 23.32
N LEU A 158 12.54 -0.66 23.04
CA LEU A 158 13.36 -1.24 24.09
C LEU A 158 13.74 -0.09 25.02
N THR A 159 13.01 0.04 26.13
CA THR A 159 13.44 0.87 27.24
C THR A 159 14.71 0.23 27.76
N SER A 160 15.61 1.02 28.35
CA SER A 160 16.87 0.49 28.92
C SER A 160 16.65 -0.80 29.70
N THR A 161 15.57 -0.85 30.49
CA THR A 161 15.18 -2.01 31.29
C THR A 161 14.96 -3.30 30.49
N HIS A 162 14.34 -3.23 29.30
CA HIS A 162 14.15 -4.41 28.46
C HIS A 162 15.44 -4.83 27.75
N TRP A 163 16.33 -3.89 27.45
CA TRP A 163 17.66 -4.20 26.95
C TRP A 163 18.49 -4.91 28.02
N ASP A 164 18.47 -4.40 29.25
CA ASP A 164 19.21 -4.98 30.37
C ASP A 164 18.75 -6.42 30.67
N GLN A 165 17.45 -6.68 30.61
CA GLN A 165 16.90 -8.03 30.77
C GLN A 165 17.34 -8.97 29.63
N ARG A 166 17.23 -8.55 28.37
CA ARG A 166 17.65 -9.37 27.23
C ARG A 166 19.16 -9.56 27.17
N PHE A 167 19.92 -8.57 27.61
CA PHE A 167 21.36 -8.66 27.76
C PHE A 167 21.72 -9.69 28.84
N GLN A 168 21.02 -9.67 29.97
CA GLN A 168 21.20 -10.66 31.03
C GLN A 168 20.87 -12.09 30.56
N GLU A 169 19.78 -12.27 29.79
CA GLU A 169 19.43 -13.55 29.16
C GLU A 169 20.55 -14.06 28.24
N VAL A 170 21.18 -13.18 27.44
CA VAL A 170 22.31 -13.54 26.57
C VAL A 170 23.56 -13.87 27.37
N VAL A 171 23.83 -13.14 28.45
CA VAL A 171 24.94 -13.43 29.37
C VAL A 171 24.78 -14.82 29.99
N ASP A 172 23.58 -15.16 30.45
CA ASP A 172 23.31 -16.46 31.08
C ASP A 172 23.30 -17.60 30.06
N PHE A 173 22.79 -17.35 28.84
CA PHE A 173 22.91 -18.30 27.74
C PHE A 173 24.37 -18.57 27.36
N LYS A 174 25.21 -17.54 27.31
CA LYS A 174 26.66 -17.70 27.06
C LYS A 174 27.33 -18.51 28.17
N LYS A 175 26.93 -18.35 29.44
CA LYS A 175 27.45 -19.18 30.54
C LYS A 175 27.05 -20.65 30.36
N MET A 176 25.81 -20.92 29.96
CA MET A 176 25.30 -22.29 29.81
C MET A 176 25.80 -23.02 28.55
N HIS A 177 25.95 -22.30 27.43
CA HIS A 177 26.21 -22.89 26.11
C HIS A 177 27.57 -22.53 25.52
N GLY A 178 28.38 -21.72 26.21
CA GLY A 178 29.71 -21.30 25.76
C GLY A 178 29.71 -20.30 24.61
N HIS A 179 28.55 -19.96 24.05
CA HIS A 179 28.40 -19.01 22.94
C HIS A 179 27.15 -18.15 23.08
N ALA A 180 27.14 -16.97 22.45
CA ALA A 180 26.00 -16.04 22.49
C ALA A 180 25.01 -16.21 21.31
N ASN A 181 25.09 -17.30 20.55
CA ASN A 181 24.17 -17.60 19.45
C ASN A 181 22.83 -18.13 19.98
N VAL A 182 22.00 -17.23 20.51
CA VAL A 182 20.65 -17.55 20.98
C VAL A 182 19.74 -17.86 19.78
N PRO A 183 19.12 -19.06 19.69
CA PRO A 183 18.20 -19.41 18.61
C PRO A 183 16.99 -18.47 18.56
N ARG A 184 16.57 -18.04 17.36
CA ARG A 184 15.36 -17.21 17.21
C ARG A 184 14.12 -18.03 17.57
N GLY A 185 13.46 -17.64 18.66
CA GLY A 185 12.17 -18.21 19.06
C GLY A 185 12.18 -19.06 20.34
N SER A 186 13.27 -19.09 21.10
CA SER A 186 13.24 -19.65 22.45
C SER A 186 12.32 -18.81 23.34
N GLU A 187 11.30 -19.45 23.92
CA GLU A 187 10.48 -18.87 24.99
C GLU A 187 11.38 -18.41 26.16
N PRO A 188 10.93 -17.42 26.96
CA PRO A 188 11.66 -17.01 28.15
C PRO A 188 11.84 -18.21 29.06
N LEU A 189 13.09 -18.54 29.40
CA LEU A 189 13.38 -19.49 30.46
C LEU A 189 13.09 -18.79 31.80
N GLY A 190 11.88 -19.01 32.33
CA GLY A 190 11.51 -18.72 33.72
C GLY A 190 11.48 -17.26 34.11
#